data_AF-A0A8X6J501-F1
#
_entry.id   AF-A0A8X6J501-F1
#
_cell.length_a   1.000
_cell.length_b   1.000
_cell.length_c   1.000
_cell.angle_alpha   90.00
_cell.angle_beta   90.00
_cell.angle_gamma   90.00
#
_symmetry.space_group_name_H-M   'P 1'
#
loop_
_entity.id
_entity.type
_entity.pdbx_description
1 polymer ?
#
loop_
_entity_poly.entity_id
_entity_poly.type
_entity_poly.pdbx_seq_one_letter_code
_entity_poly.pdbx_strand_id
1 'polypeptide(L)'
;MRLTYDEAKENGCESRRLYKQRFLTHRIQSHCTFLSVDQRLQATDYFAISNLNLGRLRNLRKPEMEERILTRFETASSTSTRVVK
;
A
#
# COMPACT_ATOMS: atom_id res chain seq x y z
N MET A 1 -5.83 -11.27 -3.96
CA MET A 1 -5.60 -11.74 -5.34
C MET A 1 -4.62 -12.90 -5.40
N ARG A 2 -3.41 -12.79 -4.83
CA ARG A 2 -2.47 -13.93 -4.81
C ARG A 2 -3.05 -15.15 -4.09
N LEU A 3 -3.64 -14.98 -2.91
CA LEU A 3 -4.32 -16.07 -2.19
C LEU A 3 -5.37 -16.82 -3.04
N THR A 4 -6.18 -16.10 -3.83
CA THR A 4 -7.17 -16.72 -4.74
C THR A 4 -6.52 -17.34 -5.98
N TYR A 5 -5.32 -16.91 -6.35
CA TYR A 5 -4.53 -17.45 -7.46
C TYR A 5 -3.83 -18.74 -7.08
N ASP A 6 -3.24 -18.77 -5.88
CA ASP A 6 -2.62 -19.97 -5.30
C ASP A 6 -3.67 -21.07 -5.09
N GLU A 7 -4.84 -20.72 -4.54
CA GLU A 7 -5.96 -21.66 -4.36
C GLU A 7 -6.53 -22.20 -5.68
N ALA A 8 -6.48 -21.39 -6.73
CA ALA A 8 -6.85 -21.80 -8.08
C ALA A 8 -5.75 -22.57 -8.82
N LYS A 9 -4.65 -22.94 -8.15
CA LYS A 9 -3.49 -23.63 -8.73
C LYS A 9 -2.95 -22.89 -9.96
N GLU A 10 -2.75 -21.58 -9.81
CA GLU A 10 -2.19 -20.69 -10.84
C GLU A 10 -3.09 -20.54 -12.09
N ASN A 11 -4.36 -20.91 -12.01
CA ASN A 11 -5.32 -20.71 -13.09
C ASN A 11 -6.01 -19.35 -12.94
N GLY A 12 -5.65 -18.37 -13.78
CA GLY A 12 -6.21 -17.02 -13.74
C GLY A 12 -7.73 -16.94 -13.95
N CYS A 13 -8.34 -17.86 -14.71
CA CYS A 13 -9.78 -17.90 -14.94
C CYS A 13 -10.54 -18.37 -13.69
N GLU A 14 -10.09 -19.47 -13.07
CA GLU A 14 -10.68 -19.94 -11.81
C GLU A 14 -10.43 -18.95 -10.67
N SER A 15 -9.25 -18.34 -10.63
CA SER A 15 -8.92 -17.28 -9.68
C SER A 15 -9.90 -16.12 -9.75
N ARG A 16 -10.26 -15.70 -10.97
CA ARG A 16 -11.25 -14.64 -11.20
C ARG A 16 -12.64 -15.06 -10.69
N ARG A 17 -13.03 -16.32 -10.89
CA ARG A 17 -14.31 -16.85 -10.40
C ARG A 17 -14.35 -16.88 -8.87
N LEU A 18 -13.32 -17.42 -8.22
CA LEU A 18 -13.18 -17.44 -6.76
C LEU A 18 -13.13 -16.04 -6.16
N TYR A 19 -12.38 -15.13 -6.80
CA TYR A 19 -12.27 -13.74 -6.36
C TYR A 19 -13.63 -13.02 -6.42
N LYS A 20 -14.40 -13.24 -7.49
CA LYS A 20 -15.77 -12.68 -7.61
C LYS A 20 -16.70 -13.23 -6.53
N GLN A 21 -16.61 -14.53 -6.21
CA GLN A 21 -17.45 -15.15 -5.18
C GLN A 21 -17.13 -14.62 -3.77
N ARG A 22 -15.85 -14.40 -3.47
CA ARG A 22 -15.43 -13.91 -2.14
C ARG A 22 -15.58 -12.41 -1.93
N PHE A 23 -15.33 -11.62 -2.98
CA PHE A 23 -15.29 -10.17 -2.89
C PHE A 23 -16.37 -9.54 -3.77
N LEU A 24 -17.62 -9.64 -3.32
CA LEU A 24 -18.80 -9.19 -4.06
C LEU A 24 -18.79 -7.68 -4.38
N THR A 25 -18.20 -6.87 -3.50
CA THR A 25 -18.16 -5.39 -3.64
C THR A 25 -16.93 -4.89 -4.41
N HIS A 26 -15.94 -5.76 -4.67
CA HIS A 26 -14.72 -5.34 -5.34
C HIS A 26 -14.89 -5.38 -6.86
N ARG A 27 -14.22 -4.45 -7.56
CA ARG A 27 -14.11 -4.51 -9.02
C ARG A 27 -13.53 -5.86 -9.42
N ILE A 28 -14.21 -6.56 -10.34
CA ILE A 28 -13.73 -7.83 -10.90
C ILE A 28 -12.51 -7.53 -11.78
N GLN A 29 -11.46 -8.28 -11.55
CA GLN A 29 -10.16 -8.04 -12.16
C GLN A 29 -9.94 -9.02 -13.30
N SER A 30 -9.12 -8.62 -14.28
CA SER A 30 -8.84 -9.48 -15.43
C SER A 30 -8.04 -10.70 -14.99
N HIS A 31 -8.21 -11.83 -15.68
CA HIS A 31 -7.43 -13.04 -15.43
C HIS A 31 -5.92 -12.78 -15.55
N CYS A 32 -5.51 -11.96 -16.53
CA CYS A 32 -4.11 -11.53 -16.69
C CYS A 32 -3.58 -10.76 -15.47
N THR A 33 -4.44 -10.05 -14.74
CA THR A 33 -4.04 -9.27 -13.56
C THR A 33 -3.52 -10.17 -12.45
N PHE A 34 -4.13 -11.35 -12.24
CA PHE A 34 -3.67 -12.32 -11.24
C PHE A 34 -2.27 -12.85 -11.57
N LEU A 35 -2.04 -13.22 -12.83
CA LEU A 35 -0.74 -13.70 -13.31
C LEU A 35 0.33 -12.60 -13.23
N SER A 36 0.00 -11.36 -13.63
CA SER A 36 0.95 -10.23 -13.54
C SER A 36 1.35 -9.90 -12.10
N VAL A 37 0.41 -10.04 -11.17
CA VAL A 37 0.64 -9.85 -9.73
C VAL A 37 1.55 -10.95 -9.20
N ASP A 38 1.31 -12.19 -9.60
CA ASP A 38 2.11 -13.32 -9.16
C ASP A 38 3.56 -13.25 -9.67
N GLN A 39 3.74 -13.02 -10.97
CA GLN A 39 5.05 -12.83 -11.60
C GLN A 39 5.84 -11.69 -10.96
N ARG A 40 5.17 -10.57 -10.68
CA ARG A 40 5.80 -9.43 -10.03
C ARG A 40 6.23 -9.76 -8.60
N LEU A 41 5.42 -10.52 -7.87
CA LEU A 41 5.79 -10.89 -6.51
C LEU A 41 6.93 -11.91 -6.51
N GLN A 42 6.99 -12.87 -7.44
CA GLN A 42 8.16 -13.75 -7.60
C GLN A 42 9.43 -12.98 -7.97
N ALA A 43 9.32 -11.94 -8.79
CA ALA A 43 10.48 -11.17 -9.26
C ALA A 43 11.02 -10.18 -8.23
N THR A 44 10.17 -9.67 -7.33
CA THR A 44 10.55 -8.57 -6.43
C THR A 44 10.41 -8.89 -4.95
N ASP A 45 9.73 -9.97 -4.57
CA ASP A 45 9.36 -10.32 -3.18
C ASP A 45 8.60 -9.24 -2.40
N TYR A 46 8.20 -8.13 -3.05
CA TYR A 46 7.40 -7.08 -2.43
C TYR A 46 6.36 -6.48 -3.38
N PHE A 47 5.23 -6.07 -2.81
CA PHE A 47 4.19 -5.32 -3.50
C PHE A 47 4.52 -3.82 -3.50
N ALA A 48 5.19 -3.34 -4.55
CA ALA A 48 5.32 -1.90 -4.75
C ALA A 48 3.98 -1.32 -5.24
N ILE A 49 3.31 -0.54 -4.38
CA ILE A 49 2.20 0.31 -4.80
C ILE A 49 2.80 1.36 -5.76
N SER A 50 2.48 1.27 -7.05
CA SER A 50 2.93 2.26 -8.03
C SER A 50 2.16 3.56 -7.80
N ASN A 51 2.73 4.44 -6.99
CA ASN A 51 2.22 5.79 -6.74
C ASN A 51 2.50 6.73 -7.93
N LEU A 52 2.25 6.28 -9.16
CA LEU A 52 2.70 6.95 -10.38
C LEU A 52 2.05 8.33 -10.60
N ASN A 53 1.03 8.69 -9.80
CA ASN A 53 0.32 9.98 -9.86
C ASN A 53 0.04 10.61 -8.47
N LEU A 54 0.68 10.13 -7.40
CA LEU A 54 0.59 10.78 -6.09
C LEU A 54 1.87 11.57 -5.89
N GLY A 55 1.78 12.89 -6.03
CA GLY A 55 2.89 13.81 -5.90
C GLY A 55 3.76 13.51 -4.68
N ARG A 56 5.08 13.54 -4.91
CA ARG A 56 6.20 13.43 -3.96
C ARG A 56 6.20 12.19 -3.06
N LEU A 57 7.24 11.36 -3.24
CA LEU A 57 7.63 10.30 -2.30
C LEU A 57 7.63 10.81 -0.84
N ARG A 58 6.76 10.26 0.00
CA ARG A 58 6.69 10.56 1.45
C ARG A 58 7.93 10.11 2.23
N ASN A 59 8.83 9.36 1.60
CA ASN A 59 9.98 8.73 2.24
C ASN A 59 11.29 9.52 2.10
N LEU A 60 11.26 10.75 1.59
CA LEU A 60 12.42 11.64 1.63
C LEU A 60 12.55 12.22 3.04
N ARG A 61 13.38 11.59 3.87
CA ARG A 61 13.83 12.13 5.15
C ARG A 61 14.49 13.50 4.86
N LYS A 62 13.93 14.57 5.42
CA LYS A 62 14.44 15.93 5.24
C LYS A 62 15.04 16.40 6.56
N PRO A 63 16.36 16.27 6.76
CA PRO A 63 17.00 16.65 8.02
C PRO A 63 16.69 18.12 8.38
N GLU A 64 16.68 19.02 7.39
CA GLU A 64 16.33 20.43 7.59
C GLU A 64 14.90 20.65 8.11
N MET A 65 13.96 19.78 7.77
CA MET A 65 12.58 19.87 8.26
C MET A 65 12.46 19.34 9.68
N GLU A 66 13.17 18.25 9.99
CA GLU A 66 13.25 17.67 11.34
C GLU A 66 13.88 18.68 12.31
N GLU A 67 15.01 19.28 11.95
CA GLU A 67 15.68 20.32 12.74
C GLU A 67 14.78 21.53 12.97
N ARG A 68 14.07 22.02 11.94
CA ARG A 68 13.12 23.15 12.09
C ARG A 68 11.94 22.82 13.02
N ILE A 69 11.51 21.56 13.09
CA ILE A 69 10.45 21.12 14.01
C ILE A 69 10.99 21.08 15.43
N LEU A 70 12.19 20.54 15.64
CA LEU A 70 12.88 20.53 16.93
C LEU A 70 13.08 21.95 17.47
N THR A 71 13.60 22.87 16.66
CA THR A 71 13.77 24.29 17.07
C THR A 71 12.43 24.95 17.42
N ARG A 72 11.34 24.63 16.70
CA ARG A 72 9.99 25.12 17.04
C ARG A 72 9.47 24.56 18.36
N PHE A 73 9.75 23.31 18.67
CA PHE A 73 9.37 22.70 19.95
C PHE A 73 10.14 23.31 21.12
N GLU A 74 11.44 23.56 20.95
CA GLU A 74 12.29 24.16 22.00
C GLU A 74 11.90 25.63 22.26
N THR A 75 11.54 26.38 21.22
CA THR A 75 11.14 27.79 21.34
C THR A 75 9.70 27.96 21.82
N ALA A 76 8.81 27.00 21.58
CA ALA A 76 7.42 27.02 22.03
C ALA A 76 7.24 26.31 23.38
N SER A 77 7.87 26.83 24.44
CA SER A 77 7.75 26.30 25.82
C SER A 77 6.35 26.50 26.46
N SER A 78 5.32 26.90 25.71
CA SER A 78 3.97 27.11 26.23
C SER A 78 2.88 26.79 25.22
N THR A 79 2.81 25.55 24.76
CA THR A 79 1.61 25.06 24.06
C THR A 79 1.07 23.81 24.74
N SER A 80 0.25 24.08 25.77
CA SER A 80 -0.72 23.22 26.45
C SER A 80 -0.96 21.82 25.84
N THR A 81 -0.57 20.79 26.59
CA THR A 81 -1.08 19.42 26.46
C THR A 81 -2.55 19.39 26.89
N ARG A 82 -3.47 19.64 25.95
CA ARG A 82 -4.91 19.40 26.20
C ARG A 82 -5.17 17.90 26.27
N VAL A 83 -5.23 17.42 27.51
CA VAL A 83 -6.17 16.42 28.08
C VAL A 83 -6.67 15.36 27.08
N VAL A 84 -6.06 14.17 27.16
CA VAL A 84 -6.72 12.92 26.78
C VAL A 84 -7.85 12.70 27.79
N LYS A 85 -9.10 12.64 27.30
CA LYS A 85 -10.26 12.13 28.04
C LYS A 85 -10.58 10.73 27.56
#